data_AF-A0AA86MBT4-F1
#
_entry.id   AF-A0AA86MBT4-F1
#
_cell.length_a   1.000
_cell.length_b   1.000
_cell.length_c   1.000
_cell.angle_alpha   90.00
_cell.angle_beta   90.00
_cell.angle_gamma   90.00
#
_symmetry.space_group_name_H-M   'P 1'
#
loop_
_entity.id
_entity.type
_entity.pdbx_description
1 polymer ?
#
loop_
_entity_poly.entity_id
_entity_poly.type
_entity_poly.pdbx_seq_one_letter_code
_entity_poly.pdbx_strand_id
1 'polypeptide(L)'
;MTNTNELTAKLKAAAKEEIMCREACDTSDLWQDVASPENVLALTEALEAAESRIAEFKARVKAAEKRYENRTPTEWAYDQACAAIEKHRARADAAEARIAELEARTLTVNLIEPTRYDCEGYHIDEAYLTPAPDGECYDREEALTAFKSACAAAGIKLQIEGE
;
A
#
# COMPACT_ATOMS: atom_id res chain seq x y z
N MET A 1 -22.46 -33.00 -27.66
CA MET A 1 -21.40 -33.76 -26.95
C MET A 1 -22.10 -34.69 -25.98
N THR A 2 -22.07 -35.99 -26.25
CA THR A 2 -22.52 -37.02 -25.31
C THR A 2 -21.71 -36.89 -24.02
N ASN A 3 -22.40 -36.90 -22.88
CA ASN A 3 -21.73 -36.89 -21.58
C ASN A 3 -20.92 -38.21 -21.46
N THR A 4 -19.58 -38.12 -21.49
CA THR A 4 -18.68 -39.28 -21.51
C THR A 4 -18.89 -40.21 -20.31
N ASN A 5 -19.33 -39.68 -19.17
CA ASN A 5 -19.69 -40.47 -18.00
C ASN A 5 -20.95 -41.31 -18.24
N GLU A 6 -21.96 -40.74 -18.90
CA GLU A 6 -23.20 -41.43 -19.24
C GLU A 6 -22.95 -42.53 -20.28
N LEU A 7 -22.14 -42.23 -21.31
CA LEU A 7 -21.74 -43.20 -22.33
C LEU A 7 -20.97 -44.38 -21.71
N THR A 8 -20.00 -44.08 -20.82
CA THR A 8 -19.24 -45.10 -20.08
C THR A 8 -20.16 -46.00 -19.24
N ALA A 9 -21.17 -45.41 -18.59
CA ALA A 9 -22.13 -46.18 -17.79
C ALA A 9 -22.98 -47.11 -18.65
N LYS A 10 -23.51 -46.62 -19.78
CA LYS A 10 -24.30 -47.43 -20.73
C LYS A 10 -23.49 -48.59 -21.31
N LEU A 11 -22.25 -48.32 -21.76
CA LEU A 11 -21.35 -49.36 -22.26
C LEU A 11 -21.04 -50.42 -21.21
N LYS A 12 -20.80 -50.03 -19.95
CA LYS A 12 -20.59 -50.98 -18.86
C LYS A 12 -21.82 -51.83 -18.55
N ALA A 13 -23.02 -51.26 -18.67
CA ALA A 13 -24.27 -52.01 -18.49
C ALA A 13 -24.48 -53.03 -19.63
N ALA A 14 -24.35 -52.58 -20.89
CA ALA A 14 -24.48 -53.42 -22.07
C ALA A 14 -23.42 -54.54 -22.09
N ALA A 15 -22.18 -54.25 -21.69
CA ALA A 15 -21.12 -55.27 -21.57
C ALA A 15 -21.48 -56.37 -20.56
N LYS A 16 -22.03 -55.99 -19.40
CA LYS A 16 -22.43 -56.96 -18.36
C LYS A 16 -23.57 -57.85 -18.84
N GLU A 17 -24.54 -57.27 -19.52
CA GLU A 17 -25.65 -58.02 -20.10
C GLU A 17 -25.18 -59.01 -21.16
N GLU A 18 -24.34 -58.58 -22.11
CA GLU A 18 -23.73 -59.47 -23.11
C GLU A 18 -22.95 -60.63 -22.48
N ILE A 19 -22.21 -60.39 -21.40
CA ILE A 19 -21.51 -61.46 -20.67
C ILE A 19 -22.51 -62.49 -20.13
N MET A 20 -23.61 -62.05 -19.52
CA MET A 20 -24.66 -62.97 -19.03
C MET A 20 -25.38 -63.70 -20.15
N CYS A 21 -25.70 -63.01 -21.26
CA CYS A 21 -26.33 -63.62 -22.44
C CYS A 21 -25.44 -64.72 -23.02
N ARG A 22 -24.12 -64.50 -23.13
CA ARG A 22 -23.17 -65.51 -23.60
C ARG A 22 -23.11 -66.75 -22.72
N GLU A 23 -23.17 -66.58 -21.39
CA GLU A 23 -23.25 -67.70 -20.45
C GLU A 23 -24.53 -68.54 -20.66
N ALA A 24 -25.60 -67.91 -21.13
CA ALA A 24 -26.86 -68.56 -21.49
C ALA A 24 -26.93 -69.05 -22.95
N CYS A 25 -25.82 -68.98 -23.72
CA CYS A 25 -25.77 -69.24 -25.16
C CYS A 25 -26.71 -68.33 -26.00
N ASP A 26 -26.93 -67.11 -25.55
CA ASP A 26 -27.67 -66.03 -26.23
C ASP A 26 -26.73 -64.85 -26.55
N THR A 27 -27.20 -63.87 -27.33
CA THR A 27 -26.45 -62.66 -27.69
C THR A 27 -27.26 -61.40 -27.44
N SER A 28 -26.64 -60.36 -26.89
CA SER A 28 -27.30 -59.10 -26.59
C SER A 28 -27.33 -58.17 -27.81
N ASP A 29 -28.52 -57.70 -28.17
CA ASP A 29 -28.70 -56.64 -29.17
C ASP A 29 -28.17 -55.29 -28.65
N LEU A 30 -28.26 -55.05 -27.34
CA LEU A 30 -27.86 -53.79 -26.70
C LEU A 30 -26.36 -53.53 -26.78
N TRP A 31 -25.53 -54.57 -26.76
CA TRP A 31 -24.08 -54.39 -26.91
C TRP A 31 -23.71 -53.87 -28.30
N GLN A 32 -24.36 -54.37 -29.36
CA GLN A 32 -24.08 -53.96 -30.74
C GLN A 32 -24.44 -52.49 -30.99
N ASP A 33 -25.57 -52.04 -30.43
CA ASP A 33 -26.03 -50.66 -30.56
C ASP A 33 -25.14 -49.68 -29.78
N VAL A 34 -24.78 -50.04 -28.54
CA VAL A 34 -24.07 -49.13 -27.64
C VAL A 34 -22.57 -49.09 -27.92
N ALA A 35 -21.96 -50.20 -28.36
CA ALA A 35 -20.54 -50.28 -28.73
C ALA A 35 -20.27 -49.94 -30.21
N SER A 36 -21.00 -48.96 -30.75
CA SER A 36 -20.79 -48.47 -32.11
C SER A 36 -19.38 -47.87 -32.30
N PRO A 37 -18.83 -47.86 -33.54
CA PRO A 37 -17.53 -47.24 -33.82
C PRO A 37 -17.41 -45.80 -33.33
N GLU A 38 -18.50 -45.02 -33.42
CA GLU A 38 -18.55 -43.63 -32.98
C GLU A 38 -18.42 -43.51 -31.46
N ASN A 39 -19.09 -44.40 -30.71
CA ASN A 39 -19.02 -44.40 -29.25
C ASN A 39 -17.65 -44.85 -28.73
N VAL A 40 -17.02 -45.81 -29.42
CA VAL A 40 -15.64 -46.22 -29.12
C VAL A 40 -14.68 -45.06 -29.37
N LEU A 41 -14.79 -44.41 -30.53
CA LEU A 41 -13.96 -43.26 -30.90
C LEU A 41 -14.12 -42.09 -29.91
N ALA A 42 -15.36 -41.79 -29.50
CA ALA A 42 -15.62 -40.73 -28.53
C ALA A 42 -14.98 -41.00 -27.16
N LEU A 43 -14.94 -42.26 -26.71
CA LEU A 43 -14.26 -42.63 -25.48
C LEU A 43 -12.74 -42.59 -25.60
N THR A 44 -12.17 -43.01 -26.74
CA THR A 44 -10.72 -42.98 -26.95
C THR A 44 -10.21 -41.54 -27.01
N GLU A 45 -10.89 -40.64 -27.73
CA GLU A 45 -10.53 -39.21 -27.76
C GLU A 45 -10.62 -38.58 -26.37
N ALA A 46 -11.66 -38.91 -25.60
CA ALA A 46 -11.80 -38.42 -24.23
C ALA A 46 -10.68 -38.94 -23.30
N LEU A 47 -10.24 -40.18 -23.50
CA LEU A 47 -9.14 -40.77 -22.74
C LEU A 47 -7.81 -40.09 -23.08
N GLU A 48 -7.50 -39.92 -24.36
CA GLU A 48 -6.29 -39.23 -24.82
C GLU A 48 -6.23 -37.77 -24.33
N ALA A 49 -7.37 -37.06 -24.35
CA ALA A 49 -7.47 -35.71 -23.80
C ALA A 49 -7.25 -35.68 -22.27
N ALA A 50 -7.79 -36.67 -21.55
CA ALA A 50 -7.60 -36.78 -20.10
C ALA A 50 -6.14 -37.09 -19.75
N GLU A 51 -5.50 -38.02 -20.47
CA GLU A 51 -4.08 -38.35 -20.29
C GLU A 51 -3.17 -37.14 -20.57
N SER A 52 -3.45 -36.40 -21.63
CA SER A 52 -2.75 -35.16 -21.97
C SER A 52 -2.86 -34.13 -20.84
N ARG A 53 -4.07 -33.97 -20.27
CA ARG A 53 -4.31 -33.04 -19.16
C ARG A 53 -3.65 -33.50 -17.85
N ILE A 54 -3.60 -34.80 -17.59
CA ILE A 54 -2.87 -35.37 -16.45
C ILE A 54 -1.37 -35.11 -16.61
N ALA A 55 -0.81 -35.28 -17.82
CA ALA A 55 0.59 -34.99 -18.10
C ALA A 55 0.91 -33.50 -17.88
N GLU A 56 0.05 -32.60 -18.34
CA GLU A 56 0.16 -31.16 -18.08
C GLU A 56 0.14 -30.86 -16.57
N PHE A 57 -0.84 -31.40 -15.84
CA PHE A 57 -0.92 -31.19 -14.39
C PHE A 57 0.30 -31.76 -13.65
N LYS A 58 0.79 -32.94 -14.03
CA LYS A 58 2.03 -33.49 -13.47
C LYS A 58 3.23 -32.58 -13.73
N ALA A 59 3.35 -32.02 -14.94
CA ALA A 59 4.42 -31.07 -15.26
C ALA A 59 4.30 -29.78 -14.43
N ARG A 60 3.08 -29.26 -14.24
CA ARG A 60 2.81 -28.07 -13.42
C ARG A 60 3.09 -28.32 -11.93
N VAL A 61 2.70 -29.48 -11.40
CA VAL A 61 3.00 -29.88 -10.02
C VAL A 61 4.50 -29.98 -9.83
N LYS A 62 5.22 -30.68 -10.72
CA LYS A 62 6.68 -30.79 -10.65
C LYS A 62 7.38 -29.42 -10.74
N ALA A 63 6.88 -28.52 -11.58
CA ALA A 63 7.39 -27.15 -11.66
C ALA A 63 7.10 -26.34 -10.38
N ALA A 64 5.93 -26.53 -9.77
CA ALA A 64 5.57 -25.93 -8.50
C ALA A 64 6.40 -26.50 -7.35
N GLU A 65 6.58 -27.81 -7.27
CA GLU A 65 7.44 -28.49 -6.28
C GLU A 65 8.87 -27.99 -6.37
N LYS A 66 9.46 -27.92 -7.58
CA LYS A 66 10.79 -27.31 -7.80
C LYS A 66 10.85 -25.84 -7.34
N ARG A 67 9.74 -25.11 -7.47
CA ARG A 67 9.61 -23.74 -6.96
C ARG A 67 9.55 -23.69 -5.43
N TYR A 68 9.09 -24.74 -4.76
CA TYR A 68 9.04 -24.84 -3.29
C TYR A 68 10.33 -25.42 -2.69
N GLU A 69 11.01 -26.34 -3.37
CA GLU A 69 12.27 -26.96 -2.93
C GLU A 69 13.44 -25.95 -2.81
N ASN A 70 13.40 -24.87 -3.58
CA ASN A 70 14.40 -23.79 -3.57
C ASN A 70 13.96 -22.54 -2.76
N ARG A 71 12.82 -22.58 -2.08
CA ARG A 71 12.26 -21.41 -1.39
C ARG A 71 12.56 -21.50 0.11
N THR A 72 13.75 -21.06 0.51
CA THR A 72 13.88 -20.50 1.87
C THR A 72 12.85 -19.36 2.00
N PRO A 73 12.35 -19.02 3.20
CA PRO A 73 11.24 -18.07 3.36
C PRO A 73 11.42 -16.62 2.83
N THR A 74 12.44 -16.27 2.04
CA THR A 74 13.00 -14.90 2.02
C THR A 74 13.54 -14.44 0.66
N GLU A 75 12.68 -14.23 -0.34
CA GLU A 75 12.99 -13.37 -1.52
C GLU A 75 11.92 -12.29 -1.69
N TRP A 76 10.65 -12.66 -1.85
CA TRP A 76 9.54 -11.68 -1.84
C TRP A 76 9.46 -10.89 -0.53
N ALA A 77 9.69 -11.55 0.60
CA ALA A 77 9.76 -10.88 1.91
C ALA A 77 11.01 -9.98 2.02
N TYR A 78 12.10 -10.34 1.35
CA TYR A 78 13.32 -9.54 1.29
C TYR A 78 13.13 -8.31 0.39
N ASP A 79 12.58 -8.48 -0.80
CA ASP A 79 12.24 -7.41 -1.74
C ASP A 79 11.24 -6.41 -1.13
N GLN A 80 10.21 -6.93 -0.44
CA GLN A 80 9.25 -6.08 0.26
C GLN A 80 9.90 -5.31 1.41
N ALA A 81 10.85 -5.91 2.13
CA ALA A 81 11.61 -5.23 3.18
C ALA A 81 12.56 -4.17 2.60
N CYS A 82 13.26 -4.47 1.52
CA CYS A 82 14.12 -3.52 0.80
C CYS A 82 13.32 -2.32 0.30
N ALA A 83 12.18 -2.55 -0.37
CA ALA A 83 11.30 -1.48 -0.84
C ALA A 83 10.73 -0.62 0.30
N ALA A 84 10.42 -1.23 1.45
CA ALA A 84 9.99 -0.49 2.64
C ALA A 84 11.11 0.41 3.19
N ILE A 85 12.34 -0.12 3.28
CA ILE A 85 13.51 0.63 3.76
C ILE A 85 13.81 1.83 2.84
N GLU A 86 13.79 1.63 1.53
CA GLU A 86 14.00 2.72 0.55
C GLU A 86 12.96 3.82 0.70
N LYS A 87 11.69 3.46 0.87
CA LYS A 87 10.61 4.43 1.12
C LYS A 87 10.81 5.20 2.41
N HIS A 88 11.28 4.55 3.48
CA HIS A 88 11.57 5.21 4.74
C HIS A 88 12.78 6.16 4.63
N ARG A 89 13.83 5.76 3.90
CA ARG A 89 14.99 6.63 3.62
C ARG A 89 14.59 7.87 2.83
N ALA A 90 13.85 7.72 1.73
CA ALA A 90 13.39 8.85 0.94
C ALA A 90 12.52 9.84 1.75
N ARG A 91 11.71 9.33 2.69
CA ARG A 91 10.95 10.18 3.63
C ARG A 91 11.85 10.90 4.63
N ALA A 92 12.91 10.23 5.12
CA ALA A 92 13.89 10.85 6.00
C ALA A 92 14.64 11.96 5.29
N ASP A 93 15.16 11.71 4.09
CA ASP A 93 15.88 12.70 3.27
C ASP A 93 15.00 13.92 2.98
N ALA A 94 13.72 13.71 2.63
CA ALA A 94 12.77 14.80 2.40
C ALA A 94 12.48 15.61 3.68
N ALA A 95 12.41 14.95 4.83
CA ALA A 95 12.23 15.62 6.12
C ALA A 95 13.48 16.42 6.51
N GLU A 96 14.68 15.86 6.32
CA GLU A 96 15.95 16.55 6.55
C GLU A 96 16.09 17.79 5.66
N ALA A 97 15.75 17.67 4.37
CA ALA A 97 15.73 18.81 3.45
C ALA A 97 14.76 19.91 3.92
N ARG A 98 13.58 19.53 4.42
CA ARG A 98 12.60 20.48 4.96
C ARG A 98 13.07 21.13 6.25
N ILE A 99 13.77 20.40 7.12
CA ILE A 99 14.37 20.95 8.34
C ILE A 99 15.46 21.96 7.96
N ALA A 100 16.38 21.59 7.08
CA ALA A 100 17.43 22.51 6.61
C ALA A 100 16.84 23.76 5.96
N GLU A 101 15.77 23.63 5.16
CA GLU A 101 15.04 24.77 4.61
C GLU A 101 14.45 25.66 5.71
N LEU A 102 13.84 25.08 6.74
CA LEU A 102 13.26 25.84 7.86
C LEU A 102 14.33 26.50 8.72
N GLU A 103 15.46 25.84 8.98
CA GLU A 103 16.60 26.39 9.72
C GLU A 103 17.30 27.52 8.96
N ALA A 104 17.33 27.44 7.63
CA ALA A 104 17.88 28.50 6.78
C ALA A 104 16.96 29.73 6.67
N ARG A 105 15.67 29.62 7.04
CA ARG A 105 14.75 30.77 7.02
C ARG A 105 15.09 31.73 8.15
N THR A 106 15.69 32.85 7.78
CA THR A 106 15.81 34.01 8.64
C THR A 106 14.52 34.83 8.55
N LEU A 107 14.09 35.38 9.69
CA LEU A 107 12.89 36.21 9.76
C LEU A 107 13.28 37.62 10.20
N THR A 108 12.99 38.60 9.35
CA THR A 108 13.27 40.01 9.61
C THR A 108 11.97 40.70 10.03
N VAL A 109 11.89 41.11 11.29
CA VAL A 109 10.79 41.97 11.79
C VAL A 109 11.27 43.41 11.74
N ASN A 110 10.62 44.24 10.92
CA ASN A 110 10.85 45.67 10.94
C ASN A 110 10.07 46.27 12.11
N LEU A 111 10.80 46.67 13.15
CA LEU A 111 10.23 47.38 14.27
C LEU A 111 9.99 48.83 13.85
N ILE A 112 8.75 49.29 13.94
CA ILE A 112 8.47 50.72 13.96
C ILE A 112 9.15 51.24 15.24
N GLU A 113 10.13 52.13 15.10
CA GLU A 113 10.86 52.68 16.26
C GLU A 113 9.87 53.33 17.23
N PRO A 114 9.72 52.80 18.46
CA PRO A 114 8.89 53.44 19.49
C PRO A 114 9.49 54.79 19.88
N THR A 115 8.66 55.70 20.35
CA THR A 115 9.13 57.01 20.83
C THR A 115 10.14 56.81 21.97
N ARG A 116 11.27 57.52 21.91
CA ARG A 116 12.26 57.55 22.99
C ARG A 116 11.87 58.63 23.99
N TYR A 117 12.14 58.38 25.26
CA TYR A 117 11.82 59.29 26.36
C TYR A 117 13.04 59.52 27.24
N ASP A 118 13.20 60.75 27.73
CA ASP A 118 14.08 61.01 28.85
C ASP A 118 13.35 60.67 30.15
N CYS A 119 14.11 60.03 31.04
CA CYS A 119 13.69 59.74 32.39
C CYS A 119 13.94 60.98 33.27
N GLU A 120 13.26 62.10 32.98
CA GLU A 120 13.39 63.32 33.78
C GLU A 120 12.40 63.34 34.96
N GLY A 121 12.93 63.31 36.18
CA GLY A 121 12.20 63.80 37.36
C GLY A 121 12.59 63.14 38.67
N TYR A 122 13.48 63.78 39.44
CA TYR A 122 13.58 63.58 40.89
C TYR A 122 12.44 64.33 41.58
N HIS A 123 11.20 63.84 41.43
CA HIS A 123 10.20 64.02 42.47
C HIS A 123 10.03 62.67 43.15
N ILE A 124 10.09 62.72 44.48
CA ILE A 124 10.27 61.59 45.40
C ILE A 124 9.23 60.47 45.19
N ASP A 125 8.12 60.77 44.48
CA ASP A 125 6.97 59.88 44.33
C ASP A 125 6.49 59.65 42.87
N GLU A 126 6.94 60.40 41.85
CA GLU A 126 6.51 60.20 40.45
C GLU A 126 7.58 60.59 39.42
N ALA A 127 8.00 59.62 38.60
CA ALA A 127 8.85 59.85 37.42
C ALA A 127 7.94 60.05 36.20
N TYR A 128 8.16 61.14 35.44
CA TYR A 128 7.44 61.41 34.20
C TYR A 128 8.33 61.08 33.00
N LEU A 129 7.76 60.42 31.99
CA LEU A 129 8.43 60.14 30.72
C LEU A 129 8.21 61.34 29.79
N THR A 130 9.29 61.99 29.36
CA THR A 130 9.21 63.13 28.42
C THR A 130 9.77 62.72 27.05
N PRO A 131 9.02 62.86 25.94
CA PRO A 131 9.51 62.46 24.63
C PRO A 131 10.80 63.21 24.26
N ALA A 132 11.84 62.48 23.92
CA ALA A 132 13.15 63.01 23.58
C ALA A 132 13.75 62.22 22.41
N PRO A 133 14.27 62.88 21.35
CA PRO A 133 14.84 62.18 20.19
C PRO A 133 15.97 61.19 20.53
N ASP A 134 16.72 61.47 21.59
CA ASP A 134 17.85 60.70 22.09
C ASP A 134 17.61 60.08 23.48
N GLY A 135 16.34 60.05 23.92
CA GLY A 135 15.97 59.64 25.27
C GLY A 135 16.45 58.26 25.71
N GLU A 136 16.76 58.11 26.99
CA GLU A 136 17.37 56.89 27.56
C GLU A 136 16.40 55.72 27.78
N CYS A 137 15.09 55.97 27.79
CA CYS A 137 14.07 54.98 28.14
C CYS A 137 12.93 54.89 27.10
N TYR A 138 12.28 53.71 27.04
CA TYR A 138 11.09 53.45 26.22
C TYR A 138 9.90 53.21 27.13
N ASP A 139 8.71 53.61 26.68
CA ASP A 139 7.47 53.15 27.30
C ASP A 139 7.25 51.66 27.00
N ARG A 140 6.97 50.87 28.04
CA ARG A 140 6.82 49.41 27.93
C ARG A 140 5.62 49.03 27.07
N GLU A 141 4.47 49.69 27.25
CA GLU A 141 3.25 49.36 26.51
C GLU A 141 3.35 49.80 25.04
N GLU A 142 3.96 50.94 24.78
CA GLU A 142 4.22 51.44 23.43
C GLU A 142 5.16 50.48 22.68
N ALA A 143 6.27 50.07 23.31
CA ALA A 143 7.22 49.13 22.72
C ALA A 143 6.59 47.74 22.47
N LEU A 144 5.77 47.24 23.40
CA LEU A 144 5.07 45.97 23.25
C LEU A 144 4.05 46.03 22.10
N THR A 145 3.34 47.15 21.98
CA THR A 145 2.36 47.38 20.92
C THR A 145 3.04 47.45 19.56
N ALA A 146 4.15 48.20 19.46
CA ALA A 146 4.97 48.27 18.25
C ALA A 146 5.44 46.87 17.83
N PHE A 147 5.95 46.07 18.78
CA PHE A 147 6.41 44.70 18.51
C PHE A 147 5.27 43.77 18.06
N LYS A 148 4.13 43.76 18.78
CA LYS A 148 2.93 42.98 18.43
C LYS A 148 2.42 43.34 17.02
N SER A 149 2.37 44.63 16.70
CA SER A 149 1.93 45.12 15.38
C SER A 149 2.87 44.75 14.24
N ALA A 150 4.19 44.84 14.47
CA ALA A 150 5.20 44.46 13.49
C ALA A 150 5.17 42.96 13.20
N CYS A 151 5.01 42.13 14.23
CA CYS A 151 4.79 40.69 14.07
C CYS A 151 3.50 40.39 13.28
N ALA A 152 2.39 41.06 13.60
CA ALA A 152 1.13 40.87 12.88
C ALA A 152 1.22 41.29 11.40
N ALA A 153 1.88 42.41 11.10
CA ALA A 153 2.12 42.88 9.73
C ALA A 153 2.99 41.91 8.93
N ALA A 154 3.95 41.25 9.59
CA ALA A 154 4.76 40.19 9.01
C ALA A 154 4.05 38.82 8.97
N GLY A 155 2.79 38.73 9.43
CA GLY A 155 2.01 37.48 9.46
C GLY A 155 2.46 36.47 10.52
N ILE A 156 3.18 36.93 11.54
CA ILE A 156 3.77 36.10 12.60
C ILE A 156 2.81 36.02 13.78
N LYS A 157 2.52 34.79 14.23
CA LYS A 157 1.79 34.56 15.47
C LYS A 157 2.75 34.66 16.65
N LEU A 158 2.61 35.69 17.46
CA LEU A 158 3.39 35.92 18.67
C LEU A 158 2.65 35.39 19.90
N GLN A 159 3.34 34.61 20.75
CA GLN A 159 2.92 34.28 22.11
C GLN A 159 3.99 34.82 23.07
N ILE A 160 3.55 35.51 24.13
CA ILE A 160 4.43 36.05 25.18
C ILE A 160 4.06 35.31 26.47
N GLU A 161 5.01 34.57 27.04
CA GLU A 161 4.78 33.87 28.32
C GLU A 161 4.84 34.88 29.48
N GLY A 162 3.83 34.86 30.36
CA GLY A 162 3.80 35.71 31.57
C GLY A 162 2.89 36.95 31.51
N GLU A 163 2.09 37.13 30.43
CA GLU A 163 0.84 37.90 30.46
C GLU A 163 -0.33 37.05 30.98
#